data_AF-E3LQD9-F1
#
_entry.id   AF-E3LQD9-F1
#
_cell.length_a   1.000
_cell.length_b   1.000
_cell.length_c   1.000
_cell.angle_alpha   90.00
_cell.angle_beta   90.00
_cell.angle_gamma   90.00
#
_symmetry.space_group_name_H-M   'P 1'
#
loop_
_entity.id
_entity.type
_entity.pdbx_description
1 polymer ?
#
loop_
_entity_poly.entity_id
_entity_poly.type
_entity_poly.pdbx_seq_one_letter_code
_entity_poly.pdbx_strand_id
1 'polypeptide(L)'
;MRFLNFPFLVYENILKHLEPRELLLFSFCSLKTRTLVSRMRHTPTYTIFILDKPEKMSYGFVEKPEKEQILLSWTWKKIAMESENLDNRTRLKLKDVLLDCRVTFHRKLNIPTLVCRCEDVSSRKRFATALHSHMCEVFHVKPEMQFKLSLDYMDELPYTNTVRDVTFLQSSVNSTVADEFFEKFHVTRALFSKRCVPDRLLKHSCKFLEIKNLFVDWSPWLDITLLLKVKCENIMFSSSTSVANDAHLIMDNFNLEAWDPEVDKIEYDEPVHDYCEELLYFLYDIKKYMLRSGILRRQSDGSRALDKTGSYCSS
;
A
#
# COMPACT_ATOMS: atom_id res chain seq x y z
N MET A 1 10.11 18.27 27.94
CA MET A 1 10.56 19.61 27.47
C MET A 1 9.52 20.65 27.84
N ARG A 2 9.92 21.81 28.37
CA ARG A 2 9.04 22.99 28.42
C ARG A 2 9.07 23.64 27.04
N PHE A 3 7.99 23.50 26.28
CA PHE A 3 7.87 24.10 24.95
C PHE A 3 7.73 25.62 25.08
N LEU A 4 8.56 26.38 24.35
CA LEU A 4 8.69 27.85 24.41
C LEU A 4 7.31 28.52 24.38
N ASN A 5 6.98 29.39 25.34
CA ASN A 5 5.63 29.97 25.49
C ASN A 5 5.39 31.15 24.53
N PHE A 6 5.14 30.86 23.25
CA PHE A 6 4.75 31.88 22.28
C PHE A 6 3.21 32.05 22.20
N PRO A 7 2.72 33.21 21.73
CA PRO A 7 1.33 33.39 21.33
C PRO A 7 0.92 32.39 20.24
N PHE A 8 -0.37 32.06 20.18
CA PHE A 8 -0.91 31.05 19.25
C PHE A 8 -0.53 31.31 17.78
N LEU A 9 -0.67 32.55 17.31
CA LEU A 9 -0.36 32.95 15.93
C LEU A 9 1.10 32.66 15.52
N VAL A 10 2.03 32.81 16.47
CA VAL A 10 3.45 32.53 16.21
C VAL A 10 3.66 31.04 15.97
N TYR A 11 3.02 30.18 16.77
CA TYR A 11 3.08 28.74 16.52
C TYR A 11 2.45 28.37 15.19
N GLU A 12 1.30 28.93 14.86
CA GLU A 12 0.63 28.62 13.60
C GLU A 12 1.53 28.92 12.40
N ASN A 13 2.23 30.07 12.43
CA ASN A 13 3.19 30.43 11.39
C ASN A 13 4.41 29.51 11.34
N ILE A 14 4.97 29.11 12.49
CA ILE A 14 6.10 28.17 12.54
C ILE A 14 5.67 26.82 11.96
N LEU A 15 4.54 26.29 12.42
CA LEU A 15 4.09 24.95 12.04
C LEU A 15 3.73 24.83 10.55
N LYS A 16 3.23 25.90 9.92
CA LYS A 16 2.98 25.95 8.47
C LYS A 16 4.23 25.77 7.62
N HIS A 17 5.42 25.99 8.17
CA HIS A 17 6.69 25.83 7.47
C HIS A 17 7.38 24.49 7.76
N LEU A 18 6.80 23.65 8.64
CA LEU A 18 7.34 22.33 8.93
C LEU A 18 6.82 21.30 7.94
N GLU A 19 7.69 20.37 7.57
CA GLU A 19 7.32 19.23 6.75
C GLU A 19 6.45 18.23 7.56
N PRO A 20 5.62 17.41 6.89
CA PRO A 20 4.81 16.37 7.51
C PRO A 20 5.53 15.49 8.55
N ARG A 21 6.77 15.07 8.25
CA ARG A 21 7.60 14.25 9.15
C ARG A 21 8.07 15.01 10.39
N GLU A 22 8.31 16.31 10.26
CA GLU A 22 8.72 17.17 11.37
C GLU A 22 7.53 17.41 12.29
N LEU A 23 6.35 17.68 11.71
CA LEU A 23 5.08 17.75 12.43
C LEU A 23 4.78 16.44 13.18
N LEU A 24 5.07 15.30 12.57
CA LEU A 24 4.91 13.98 13.22
C LEU A 24 5.80 13.86 14.45
N LEU A 25 7.11 14.10 14.33
CA LEU A 25 8.02 14.06 15.47
C LEU A 25 7.64 15.07 16.55
N PHE A 26 7.25 16.27 16.14
CA PHE A 26 6.81 17.34 17.02
C PHE A 26 5.56 16.95 17.83
N SER A 27 4.63 16.21 17.21
CA SER A 27 3.43 15.69 17.87
C SER A 27 3.72 14.66 18.97
N PHE A 28 4.92 14.05 18.98
CA PHE A 28 5.35 13.12 20.02
C PHE A 28 5.92 13.80 21.27
N CYS A 29 6.29 15.08 21.20
CA CYS A 29 7.01 15.75 22.29
C CYS A 29 6.16 15.99 23.55
N SER A 30 4.87 16.28 23.41
CA SER A 30 3.96 16.53 24.54
C SER A 30 2.49 16.54 24.11
N LEU A 31 1.56 16.51 25.07
CA LEU A 31 0.13 16.70 24.79
C LEU A 31 -0.16 18.08 24.17
N LYS A 32 0.58 19.12 24.59
CA LYS A 32 0.45 20.48 24.04
C LYS A 32 0.84 20.52 22.56
N THR A 33 1.99 19.97 22.20
CA THR A 33 2.45 19.94 20.81
C THR A 33 1.57 19.07 19.93
N ARG A 34 1.10 17.92 20.44
CA ARG A 34 0.08 17.09 19.78
C ARG A 34 -1.19 17.89 19.45
N THR A 35 -1.71 18.64 20.42
CA THR A 35 -2.93 19.46 20.26
C THR A 35 -2.72 20.61 19.26
N LEU A 36 -1.50 21.15 19.17
CA LEU A 36 -1.18 22.18 18.18
C LEU A 36 -1.19 21.60 16.76
N VAL A 37 -0.53 20.46 16.55
CA VAL A 37 -0.51 19.77 15.25
C VAL A 37 -1.93 19.34 14.85
N SER A 38 -2.73 18.85 15.79
CA SER A 38 -4.10 18.40 15.48
C SER A 38 -5.03 19.54 15.05
N ARG A 39 -4.75 20.78 15.40
CA ARG A 39 -5.57 21.92 14.95
C ARG A 39 -5.24 22.38 13.53
N MET A 40 -4.16 21.89 12.96
CA MET A 40 -3.78 22.22 11.59
C MET A 40 -4.66 21.46 10.59
N ARG A 41 -4.86 22.07 9.42
CA ARG A 41 -5.43 21.35 8.29
C ARG A 41 -4.34 20.49 7.67
N HIS A 42 -4.58 19.19 7.62
CA HIS A 42 -3.74 18.22 6.94
C HIS A 42 -4.43 17.79 5.66
N THR A 43 -3.67 17.68 4.57
CA THR A 43 -4.17 17.29 3.23
C THR A 43 -4.29 15.78 2.98
N PRO A 44 -3.46 14.88 3.55
CA PRO A 44 -3.47 13.48 3.14
C PRO A 44 -4.70 12.76 3.70
N THR A 45 -5.35 11.97 2.85
CA THR A 45 -6.57 11.24 3.22
C THR A 45 -6.25 9.88 3.81
N TYR A 46 -5.19 9.22 3.34
CA TYR A 46 -4.87 7.85 3.70
C TYR A 46 -3.40 7.66 4.10
N THR A 47 -3.12 6.51 4.72
CA THR A 47 -1.78 6.13 5.15
C THR A 47 -1.48 4.69 4.78
N ILE A 48 -0.19 4.38 4.72
CA ILE A 48 0.28 3.06 4.30
C ILE A 48 1.40 2.57 5.22
N PHE A 49 1.37 1.28 5.53
CA PHE A 49 2.52 0.56 6.09
C PHE A 49 3.29 -0.12 4.97
N ILE A 50 4.61 0.04 4.97
CA ILE A 50 5.52 -0.52 3.98
C ILE A 50 6.49 -1.49 4.68
N LEU A 51 6.47 -2.75 4.25
CA LEU A 51 7.31 -3.85 4.74
C LEU A 51 8.00 -4.54 3.55
N ASP A 52 9.01 -3.86 2.99
CA ASP A 52 9.78 -4.32 1.82
C ASP A 52 11.08 -5.04 2.19
N LYS A 53 11.50 -4.93 3.46
CA LYS A 53 12.80 -5.39 3.94
C LYS A 53 12.65 -6.08 5.30
N PRO A 54 13.54 -7.05 5.59
CA PRO A 54 13.55 -7.66 6.91
C PRO A 54 13.91 -6.61 7.96
N GLU A 55 13.33 -6.77 9.14
CA GLU A 55 13.65 -5.98 10.34
C GLU A 55 13.47 -4.46 10.20
N LYS A 56 12.61 -4.04 9.26
CA LYS A 56 12.27 -2.64 9.01
C LYS A 56 10.81 -2.51 8.65
N MET A 57 10.15 -1.51 9.22
CA MET A 57 8.83 -1.07 8.78
C MET A 57 8.86 0.44 8.54
N SER A 58 8.13 0.88 7.53
CA SER A 58 7.95 2.30 7.24
C SER A 58 6.48 2.65 7.21
N TYR A 59 6.19 3.91 7.51
CA TYR A 59 4.85 4.45 7.55
C TYR A 59 4.81 5.79 6.82
N GLY A 60 3.80 5.98 5.99
CA GLY A 60 3.73 7.13 5.09
C GLY A 60 2.32 7.61 4.79
N PHE A 61 2.25 8.79 4.21
CA PHE A 61 1.05 9.30 3.56
C PHE A 61 0.94 8.74 2.14
N VAL A 62 -0.30 8.52 1.73
CA VAL A 62 -0.65 8.18 0.35
C VAL A 62 -1.37 9.39 -0.24
N GLU A 63 -0.65 10.15 -1.07
CA GLU A 63 -1.28 11.14 -1.95
C GLU A 63 -1.81 10.44 -3.21
N LYS A 64 -0.96 9.61 -3.81
CA LYS A 64 -1.21 8.72 -4.94
C LYS A 64 -0.50 7.41 -4.64
N PRO A 65 -0.85 6.28 -5.27
CA PRO A 65 -0.08 5.08 -5.06
C PRO A 65 1.28 5.24 -5.72
N GLU A 66 2.30 4.62 -5.14
CA GLU A 66 3.70 4.81 -5.56
C GLU A 66 4.28 6.20 -5.28
N LYS A 67 3.46 7.26 -5.15
CA LYS A 67 3.83 8.52 -4.52
C LYS A 67 3.53 8.50 -3.03
N GLU A 68 4.19 7.53 -2.39
CA GLU A 68 4.15 7.35 -0.95
C GLU A 68 5.15 8.30 -0.31
N GLN A 69 4.67 9.24 0.50
CA GLN A 69 5.56 10.08 1.29
C GLN A 69 5.86 9.38 2.61
N ILE A 70 7.03 8.75 2.71
CA ILE A 70 7.46 8.11 3.96
C ILE A 70 7.71 9.17 5.03
N LEU A 71 6.96 9.07 6.13
CA LEU A 71 7.04 9.99 7.26
C LEU A 71 7.98 9.49 8.34
N LEU A 72 7.96 8.18 8.59
CA LEU A 72 8.67 7.54 9.68
C LEU A 72 9.05 6.13 9.29
N SER A 73 10.29 5.73 9.58
CA SER A 73 10.70 4.33 9.57
C SER A 73 11.08 3.88 10.97
N TRP A 74 11.00 2.59 11.24
CA TRP A 74 11.64 1.99 12.40
C TRP A 74 12.28 0.67 12.05
N THR A 75 13.40 0.38 12.71
CA THR A 75 14.18 -0.84 12.49
C THR A 75 14.60 -1.45 13.82
N TRP A 76 14.72 -2.77 13.82
CA TRP A 76 15.14 -3.58 14.97
C TRP A 76 16.30 -4.51 14.59
N LYS A 77 17.11 -4.12 13.61
CA LYS A 77 18.26 -4.89 13.15
C LYS A 77 19.35 -5.00 14.21
N LYS A 78 19.76 -6.23 14.57
CA LYS A 78 20.73 -6.51 15.65
C LYS A 78 22.06 -5.76 15.49
N ILE A 79 22.65 -5.75 14.28
CA ILE A 79 23.95 -5.09 14.00
C ILE A 79 23.87 -3.57 14.21
N ALA A 80 22.72 -2.96 13.96
CA ALA A 80 22.50 -1.53 14.22
C ALA A 80 22.40 -1.23 15.72
N MET A 81 22.10 -2.24 16.56
CA MET A 81 22.07 -2.10 18.03
C MET A 81 23.44 -2.33 18.68
N GLU A 82 24.29 -3.19 18.11
CA GLU A 82 25.58 -3.58 18.70
C GLU A 82 26.73 -2.62 18.39
N SER A 83 26.65 -1.87 17.29
CA SER A 83 27.73 -0.97 16.83
C SER A 83 27.66 0.46 17.38
N GLU A 84 26.64 0.83 18.15
CA GLU A 84 26.38 2.22 18.55
C GLU A 84 26.35 2.41 20.08
N ASN A 85 27.15 3.36 20.58
CA ASN A 85 27.23 3.77 21.99
C ASN A 85 25.84 3.94 22.64
N LEU A 86 25.67 3.34 23.83
CA LEU A 86 24.39 3.17 24.54
C LEU A 86 23.73 4.46 25.09
N ASP A 87 24.38 5.63 25.04
CA ASP A 87 24.02 6.76 25.92
C ASP A 87 22.96 7.76 25.39
N ASN A 88 22.49 7.65 24.15
CA ASN A 88 21.59 8.67 23.53
C ASN A 88 20.19 8.15 23.19
N ARG A 89 19.59 7.33 24.05
CA ARG A 89 18.24 6.79 23.84
C ARG A 89 17.15 7.71 24.36
N THR A 90 16.01 7.69 23.66
CA THR A 90 14.79 8.43 24.03
C THR A 90 13.63 7.45 24.16
N ARG A 91 12.83 7.63 25.22
CA ARG A 91 11.57 6.90 25.38
C ARG A 91 10.45 7.67 24.69
N LEU A 92 9.94 7.14 23.58
CA LEU A 92 8.75 7.64 22.92
C LEU A 92 7.51 7.00 23.56
N LYS A 93 6.55 7.82 23.97
CA LYS A 93 5.26 7.36 24.49
C LYS A 93 4.15 7.67 23.50
N LEU A 94 3.55 6.63 22.94
CA LEU A 94 2.41 6.69 22.03
C LEU A 94 1.24 5.92 22.69
N LYS A 95 0.26 6.67 23.19
CA LYS A 95 -0.82 6.15 24.04
C LYS A 95 -0.24 5.32 25.20
N ASP A 96 -0.57 4.03 25.26
CA ASP A 96 -0.10 3.08 26.28
C ASP A 96 1.16 2.31 25.84
N VAL A 97 1.71 2.62 24.66
CA VAL A 97 2.94 2.01 24.15
C VAL A 97 4.13 2.89 24.49
N LEU A 98 5.10 2.29 25.19
CA LEU A 98 6.42 2.87 25.44
C LEU A 98 7.43 2.21 24.53
N LEU A 99 8.08 3.03 23.71
CA LEU A 99 9.11 2.60 22.78
C LEU A 99 10.46 3.19 23.20
N ASP A 100 11.39 2.32 23.59
CA ASP A 100 12.79 2.70 23.78
C ASP A 100 13.51 2.68 22.44
N CYS A 101 13.92 3.85 21.97
CA CYS A 101 14.53 4.00 20.66
C CYS A 101 15.52 5.15 20.59
N ARG A 102 16.36 5.12 19.55
CA ARG A 102 17.15 6.27 19.12
C ARG A 102 16.54 6.84 17.85
N VAL A 103 16.37 8.15 17.80
CA VAL A 103 15.96 8.84 16.57
C VAL A 103 17.20 9.13 15.74
N THR A 104 17.20 8.67 14.49
CA THR A 104 18.23 8.93 13.49
C THR A 104 17.57 9.48 12.23
N PHE A 105 18.35 10.05 11.31
CA PHE A 105 17.83 10.59 10.06
C PHE A 105 18.55 9.95 8.88
N HIS A 106 17.79 9.49 7.90
CA HIS A 106 18.35 8.95 6.68
C HIS A 106 19.09 10.05 5.91
N ARG A 107 20.41 9.93 5.72
CA ARG A 107 21.28 11.02 5.22
C ARG A 107 20.80 11.75 3.96
N LYS A 108 20.25 11.03 2.98
CA LYS A 108 19.80 11.61 1.70
C LYS A 108 18.36 12.14 1.76
N LEU A 109 17.44 11.27 2.18
CA LEU A 109 16.00 11.56 2.16
C LEU A 109 15.51 12.34 3.38
N ASN A 110 16.35 12.52 4.41
CA ASN A 110 15.98 13.12 5.70
C ASN A 110 14.76 12.48 6.40
N ILE A 111 14.51 11.20 6.14
CA ILE A 111 13.42 10.45 6.77
C ILE A 111 13.84 10.07 8.20
N PRO A 112 13.05 10.41 9.23
CA PRO A 112 13.34 9.97 10.58
C PRO A 112 13.19 8.46 10.70
N THR A 113 14.20 7.84 11.29
CA THR A 113 14.25 6.39 11.53
C THR A 113 14.47 6.13 13.01
N LEU A 114 13.54 5.39 13.62
CA LEU A 114 13.64 4.92 14.99
C LEU A 114 14.42 3.61 15.01
N VAL A 115 15.57 3.61 15.69
CA VAL A 115 16.32 2.38 15.97
C VAL A 115 15.81 1.85 17.31
N CYS A 116 15.01 0.79 17.25
CA CYS A 116 14.21 0.30 18.38
C CYS A 116 14.83 -0.96 18.98
N ARG A 117 14.81 -1.08 20.32
CA ARG A 117 15.18 -2.32 21.02
C ARG A 117 14.02 -3.33 21.11
N CYS A 118 13.04 -3.26 20.22
CA CYS A 118 11.85 -4.11 20.32
C CYS A 118 12.22 -5.57 20.02
N GLU A 119 12.41 -6.35 21.08
CA GLU A 119 12.83 -7.75 21.00
C GLU A 119 11.70 -8.65 20.45
N ASP A 120 10.43 -8.39 20.81
CA ASP A 120 9.30 -9.24 20.42
C ASP A 120 8.36 -8.63 19.37
N VAL A 121 7.74 -9.50 18.56
CA VAL A 121 6.77 -9.16 17.50
C VAL A 121 5.57 -8.41 18.08
N SER A 122 5.02 -8.83 19.22
CA SER A 122 3.81 -8.23 19.81
C SER A 122 4.00 -6.75 20.15
N SER A 123 5.15 -6.39 20.72
CA SER A 123 5.51 -4.99 20.99
C SER A 123 5.62 -4.16 19.71
N ARG A 124 6.16 -4.72 18.62
CA ARG A 124 6.25 -4.03 17.32
C ARG A 124 4.86 -3.79 16.71
N LYS A 125 3.99 -4.79 16.75
CA LYS A 125 2.59 -4.67 16.28
C LYS A 125 1.80 -3.65 17.09
N ARG A 126 1.95 -3.64 18.42
CA ARG A 126 1.32 -2.64 19.31
C ARG A 126 1.76 -1.23 18.95
N PHE A 127 3.06 -1.03 18.72
CA PHE A 127 3.57 0.27 18.29
C PHE A 127 2.99 0.71 16.95
N ALA A 128 3.01 -0.16 15.93
CA ALA A 128 2.43 0.14 14.62
C ALA A 128 0.94 0.54 14.72
N THR A 129 0.18 -0.19 15.53
CA THR A 129 -1.25 0.07 15.79
C THR A 129 -1.47 1.41 16.50
N ALA A 130 -0.67 1.70 17.53
CA ALA A 130 -0.73 2.95 18.27
C ALA A 130 -0.32 4.15 17.41
N LEU A 131 0.68 3.97 16.53
CA LEU A 131 1.09 4.98 15.56
C LEU A 131 -0.05 5.32 14.61
N HIS A 132 -0.68 4.32 13.97
CA HIS A 132 -1.80 4.59 13.06
C HIS A 132 -2.97 5.29 13.78
N SER A 133 -3.29 4.86 15.00
CA SER A 133 -4.31 5.53 15.80
C SER A 133 -3.98 7.00 16.07
N HIS A 134 -2.72 7.29 16.40
CA HIS A 134 -2.24 8.66 16.59
C HIS A 134 -2.36 9.48 15.30
N MET A 135 -2.10 8.87 14.14
CA MET A 135 -2.25 9.55 12.85
C MET A 135 -3.71 9.89 12.55
N CYS A 136 -4.65 9.00 12.87
CA CYS A 136 -6.08 9.28 12.75
C CYS A 136 -6.50 10.45 13.66
N GLU A 137 -6.02 10.46 14.91
CA GLU A 137 -6.38 11.49 15.90
C GLU A 137 -5.75 12.86 15.62
N VAL A 138 -4.51 12.89 15.14
CA VAL A 138 -3.73 14.12 15.01
C VAL A 138 -3.74 14.65 13.59
N PHE A 139 -3.60 13.78 12.60
CA PHE A 139 -3.53 14.17 11.19
C PHE A 139 -4.89 14.00 10.48
N HIS A 140 -5.93 13.53 11.17
CA HIS A 140 -7.29 13.37 10.65
C HIS A 140 -7.36 12.49 9.38
N VAL A 141 -6.40 11.57 9.23
CA VAL A 141 -6.43 10.57 8.15
C VAL A 141 -7.57 9.58 8.38
N LYS A 142 -8.02 8.92 7.31
CA LYS A 142 -9.01 7.86 7.41
C LYS A 142 -8.47 6.68 8.25
N PRO A 143 -9.34 6.03 9.05
CA PRO A 143 -8.96 4.93 9.93
C PRO A 143 -8.65 3.62 9.19
N GLU A 144 -8.88 3.58 7.88
CA GLU A 144 -8.62 2.41 7.07
C GLU A 144 -7.12 2.31 6.76
N MET A 145 -6.53 1.16 7.09
CA MET A 145 -5.12 0.88 6.83
C MET A 145 -4.91 0.41 5.38
N GLN A 146 -3.78 0.77 4.81
CA GLN A 146 -3.26 0.18 3.57
C GLN A 146 -1.92 -0.48 3.83
N PHE A 147 -1.62 -1.57 3.13
CA PHE A 147 -0.37 -2.31 3.28
C PHE A 147 0.36 -2.46 1.95
N LYS A 148 1.67 -2.30 1.97
CA LYS A 148 2.57 -2.66 0.87
C LYS A 148 3.69 -3.53 1.44
N LEU A 149 3.64 -4.82 1.17
CA LEU A 149 4.49 -5.78 1.86
C LEU A 149 4.96 -6.94 0.98
N SER A 150 6.11 -7.49 1.33
CA SER A 150 6.35 -8.91 1.10
C SER A 150 5.59 -9.74 2.14
N LEU A 151 4.93 -10.82 1.71
CA LEU A 151 4.24 -11.75 2.62
C LEU A 151 5.20 -12.51 3.54
N ASP A 152 6.51 -12.49 3.26
CA ASP A 152 7.55 -12.97 4.19
C ASP A 152 7.48 -12.28 5.57
N TYR A 153 6.86 -11.09 5.64
CA TYR A 153 6.83 -10.24 6.84
C TYR A 153 5.42 -9.98 7.37
N MET A 154 4.41 -10.76 6.96
CA MET A 154 3.01 -10.51 7.32
C MET A 154 2.74 -10.56 8.84
N ASP A 155 3.57 -11.25 9.61
CA ASP A 155 3.40 -11.36 11.06
C ASP A 155 3.72 -10.07 11.82
N GLU A 156 4.48 -9.17 11.20
CA GLU A 156 4.84 -7.86 11.76
C GLU A 156 3.73 -6.81 11.59
N LEU A 157 2.70 -7.08 10.78
CA LEU A 157 1.61 -6.14 10.50
C LEU A 157 0.90 -5.67 11.77
N PRO A 158 0.38 -4.43 11.82
CA PRO A 158 -0.39 -3.94 12.97
C PRO A 158 -1.61 -4.81 13.27
N TYR A 159 -2.15 -4.67 14.48
CA TYR A 159 -3.39 -5.35 14.87
C TYR A 159 -4.57 -4.74 14.13
N THR A 160 -5.02 -5.44 13.10
CA THR A 160 -6.26 -5.20 12.36
C THR A 160 -6.70 -6.51 11.71
N ASN A 161 -7.98 -6.61 11.39
CA ASN A 161 -8.54 -7.67 10.56
C ASN A 161 -9.07 -7.14 9.22
N THR A 162 -9.05 -5.82 9.01
CA THR A 162 -9.49 -5.18 7.77
C THR A 162 -8.37 -4.33 7.20
N VAL A 163 -8.23 -4.37 5.88
CA VAL A 163 -7.30 -3.53 5.12
C VAL A 163 -8.03 -3.01 3.90
N ARG A 164 -7.87 -1.72 3.58
CA ARG A 164 -8.50 -1.13 2.40
C ARG A 164 -7.85 -1.64 1.13
N ASP A 165 -6.55 -1.40 1.04
CA ASP A 165 -5.73 -1.73 -0.12
C ASP A 165 -4.50 -2.50 0.32
N VAL A 166 -4.15 -3.51 -0.46
CA VAL A 166 -2.92 -4.27 -0.25
C VAL A 166 -2.11 -4.35 -1.54
N THR A 167 -0.81 -4.08 -1.43
CA THR A 167 0.15 -4.26 -2.50
C THR A 167 1.13 -5.35 -2.11
N PHE A 168 1.06 -6.50 -2.78
CA PHE A 168 2.06 -7.56 -2.64
C PHE A 168 3.31 -7.21 -3.46
N LEU A 169 4.43 -7.16 -2.74
CA LEU A 169 5.78 -7.07 -3.27
C LEU A 169 6.35 -8.47 -3.50
N GLN A 170 7.50 -8.52 -4.16
CA GLN A 170 8.24 -9.77 -4.35
C GLN A 170 8.44 -10.49 -3.01
N SER A 171 7.98 -11.73 -2.96
CA SER A 171 8.05 -12.59 -1.78
C SER A 171 8.62 -13.96 -2.12
N SER A 172 9.26 -14.61 -1.14
CA SER A 172 9.76 -15.98 -1.27
C SER A 172 8.73 -17.06 -0.95
N VAL A 173 7.55 -16.67 -0.45
CA VAL A 173 6.49 -17.59 -0.02
C VAL A 173 5.61 -18.09 -1.17
N ASN A 174 4.82 -19.12 -0.90
CA ASN A 174 3.87 -19.71 -1.84
C ASN A 174 2.42 -19.24 -1.57
N SER A 175 1.47 -19.79 -2.34
CA SER A 175 0.06 -19.44 -2.22
C SER A 175 -0.63 -19.84 -0.92
N THR A 176 -0.11 -20.79 -0.16
CA THR A 176 -0.68 -21.13 1.15
C THR A 176 -0.56 -19.93 2.10
N VAL A 177 0.56 -19.22 2.08
CA VAL A 177 0.75 -18.02 2.90
C VAL A 177 -0.15 -16.86 2.43
N ALA A 178 -0.41 -16.75 1.13
CA ALA A 178 -1.41 -15.80 0.63
C ALA A 178 -2.82 -16.15 1.12
N ASP A 179 -3.18 -17.44 1.14
CA ASP A 179 -4.47 -17.89 1.67
C ASP A 179 -4.62 -17.62 3.18
N GLU A 180 -3.54 -17.78 3.96
CA GLU A 180 -3.48 -17.40 5.38
C GLU A 180 -3.64 -15.88 5.55
N PHE A 181 -3.04 -15.08 4.68
CA PHE A 181 -3.23 -13.64 4.68
C PHE A 181 -4.71 -13.27 4.49
N PHE A 182 -5.39 -13.85 3.51
CA PHE A 182 -6.81 -13.57 3.26
C PHE A 182 -7.76 -14.13 4.33
N GLU A 183 -7.34 -15.16 5.09
CA GLU A 183 -8.09 -15.61 6.29
C GLU A 183 -7.99 -14.60 7.43
N LYS A 184 -6.82 -13.97 7.57
CA LYS A 184 -6.52 -13.04 8.66
C LYS A 184 -6.99 -11.62 8.37
N PHE A 185 -6.97 -11.21 7.11
CA PHE A 185 -7.27 -9.85 6.67
C PHE A 185 -8.33 -9.82 5.58
N HIS A 186 -9.42 -9.11 5.86
CA HIS A 186 -10.44 -8.77 4.88
C HIS A 186 -10.02 -7.53 4.09
N VAL A 187 -9.71 -7.74 2.80
CA VAL A 187 -9.39 -6.65 1.85
C VAL A 187 -10.69 -6.03 1.35
N THR A 188 -10.94 -4.76 1.67
CA THR A 188 -12.24 -4.12 1.41
C THR A 188 -12.34 -3.46 0.05
N ARG A 189 -11.21 -3.10 -0.59
CA ARG A 189 -11.20 -2.35 -1.85
C ARG A 189 -10.33 -2.97 -2.93
N ALA A 190 -9.01 -3.05 -2.75
CA ALA A 190 -8.12 -3.43 -3.84
C ALA A 190 -6.93 -4.31 -3.43
N LEU A 191 -6.53 -5.20 -4.35
CA LEU A 191 -5.28 -5.93 -4.31
C LEU A 191 -4.43 -5.58 -5.53
N PHE A 192 -3.19 -5.18 -5.28
CA PHE A 192 -2.15 -4.95 -6.26
C PHE A 192 -1.06 -6.03 -6.11
N SER A 193 -0.75 -6.76 -7.17
CA SER A 193 0.39 -7.67 -7.22
C SER A 193 1.38 -7.13 -8.26
N LYS A 194 2.57 -6.69 -7.81
CA LYS A 194 3.60 -6.12 -8.69
C LYS A 194 4.69 -7.15 -8.97
N ARG A 195 5.07 -7.32 -10.25
CA ARG A 195 6.26 -8.08 -10.75
C ARG A 195 6.81 -9.11 -9.75
N CYS A 196 6.05 -10.15 -9.47
CA CYS A 196 6.49 -11.22 -8.57
C CYS A 196 6.95 -12.42 -9.42
N VAL A 197 8.20 -12.46 -9.86
CA VAL A 197 8.73 -13.68 -10.50
C VAL A 197 9.42 -14.58 -9.48
N PRO A 198 9.19 -15.91 -9.47
CA PRO A 198 8.18 -16.65 -10.23
C PRO A 198 6.89 -16.80 -9.42
N ASP A 199 5.84 -16.25 -9.99
CA ASP A 199 4.54 -15.93 -9.43
C ASP A 199 3.70 -17.19 -9.07
N ARG A 200 4.14 -17.90 -8.03
CA ARG A 200 3.37 -18.96 -7.35
C ARG A 200 2.51 -18.41 -6.22
N LEU A 201 2.69 -17.15 -5.86
CA LEU A 201 2.06 -16.54 -4.69
C LEU A 201 0.53 -16.56 -4.79
N LEU A 202 -0.01 -16.29 -5.97
CA LEU A 202 -1.47 -16.31 -6.17
C LEU A 202 -1.92 -17.50 -7.01
N LYS A 203 -1.00 -18.20 -7.70
CA LYS A 203 -1.33 -19.25 -8.68
C LYS A 203 -2.32 -20.32 -8.21
N HIS A 204 -2.23 -20.75 -6.95
CA HIS A 204 -3.11 -21.79 -6.40
C HIS A 204 -4.08 -21.26 -5.34
N SER A 205 -4.09 -19.95 -5.09
CA SER A 205 -5.11 -19.32 -4.26
C SER A 205 -6.35 -19.04 -5.11
N CYS A 206 -7.54 -19.14 -4.52
CA CYS A 206 -8.78 -18.65 -5.16
C CYS A 206 -9.40 -17.49 -4.36
N LYS A 207 -8.84 -17.15 -3.19
CA LYS A 207 -9.45 -16.17 -2.27
C LYS A 207 -9.34 -14.74 -2.78
N PHE A 208 -8.28 -14.44 -3.54
CA PHE A 208 -8.10 -13.13 -4.15
C PHE A 208 -9.10 -12.84 -5.28
N LEU A 209 -9.77 -13.88 -5.81
CA LEU A 209 -10.75 -13.76 -6.90
C LEU A 209 -12.05 -13.06 -6.46
N GLU A 210 -12.27 -12.91 -5.15
CA GLU A 210 -13.47 -12.27 -4.59
C GLU A 210 -13.21 -10.81 -4.16
N ILE A 211 -11.98 -10.30 -4.36
CA ILE A 211 -11.63 -8.91 -4.06
C ILE A 211 -12.27 -8.00 -5.11
N LYS A 212 -12.82 -6.85 -4.69
CA LYS A 212 -13.54 -5.96 -5.61
C LYS A 212 -12.68 -5.49 -6.78
N ASN A 213 -11.47 -5.01 -6.51
CA ASN A 213 -10.57 -4.49 -7.54
C ASN A 213 -9.25 -5.24 -7.51
N LEU A 214 -8.91 -5.91 -8.60
CA LEU A 214 -7.73 -6.74 -8.71
C LEU A 214 -6.79 -6.22 -9.79
N PHE A 215 -5.55 -5.94 -9.42
CA PHE A 215 -4.49 -5.48 -10.31
C PHE A 215 -3.31 -6.44 -10.22
N VAL A 216 -2.99 -7.11 -11.33
CA VAL A 216 -1.91 -8.10 -11.36
C VAL A 216 -0.95 -7.78 -12.49
N ASP A 217 0.27 -7.39 -12.15
CA ASP A 217 1.33 -7.13 -13.11
C ASP A 217 2.19 -8.37 -13.34
N TRP A 218 2.45 -8.68 -14.61
CA TRP A 218 3.35 -9.74 -15.07
C TRP A 218 2.97 -11.14 -14.57
N SER A 219 1.74 -11.57 -14.91
CA SER A 219 1.12 -12.82 -14.45
C SER A 219 1.04 -13.91 -15.53
N PRO A 220 2.14 -14.57 -15.92
CA PRO A 220 2.12 -15.62 -16.95
C PRO A 220 1.36 -16.88 -16.50
N TRP A 221 1.11 -17.04 -15.20
CA TRP A 221 0.35 -18.15 -14.61
C TRP A 221 -1.16 -17.93 -14.64
N LEU A 222 -1.62 -16.70 -14.87
CA LEU A 222 -3.04 -16.40 -14.97
C LEU A 222 -3.52 -16.92 -16.33
N ASP A 223 -4.25 -18.03 -16.30
CA ASP A 223 -4.87 -18.63 -17.47
C ASP A 223 -6.37 -18.30 -17.53
N ILE A 224 -7.01 -18.66 -18.65
CA ILE A 224 -8.43 -18.40 -18.83
C ILE A 224 -9.32 -19.12 -17.82
N THR A 225 -8.90 -20.29 -17.33
CA THR A 225 -9.66 -21.07 -16.35
C THR A 225 -9.78 -20.32 -15.03
N LEU A 226 -8.71 -19.63 -14.61
CA LEU A 226 -8.72 -18.73 -13.46
C LEU A 226 -9.55 -17.47 -13.73
N LEU A 227 -9.38 -16.86 -14.91
CA LEU A 227 -10.15 -15.67 -15.31
C LEU A 227 -11.65 -15.92 -15.32
N LEU A 228 -12.12 -17.11 -15.67
CA LEU A 228 -13.54 -17.48 -15.63
C LEU A 228 -14.10 -17.65 -14.22
N LYS A 229 -13.24 -17.76 -13.19
CA LYS A 229 -13.64 -17.89 -11.78
C LYS A 229 -13.63 -16.57 -11.01
N VAL A 230 -13.06 -15.52 -11.60
CA VAL A 230 -12.97 -14.18 -11.00
C VAL A 230 -14.37 -13.63 -10.71
N LYS A 231 -14.61 -13.10 -9.51
CA LYS A 231 -15.85 -12.41 -9.13
C LYS A 231 -15.61 -10.91 -8.83
N CYS A 232 -14.45 -10.39 -9.22
CA CYS A 232 -14.09 -8.98 -9.02
C CYS A 232 -15.07 -8.05 -9.76
N GLU A 233 -15.28 -6.85 -9.21
CA GLU A 233 -15.96 -5.75 -9.90
C GLU A 233 -15.08 -5.22 -11.04
N ASN A 234 -13.77 -5.11 -10.80
CA ASN A 234 -12.77 -4.69 -11.77
C ASN A 234 -11.54 -5.58 -11.70
N ILE A 235 -11.01 -5.97 -12.87
CA ILE A 235 -9.73 -6.67 -12.99
C ILE A 235 -8.87 -6.03 -14.07
N MET A 236 -7.59 -5.87 -13.77
CA MET A 236 -6.56 -5.40 -14.69
C MET A 236 -5.35 -6.33 -14.62
N PHE A 237 -4.86 -6.76 -15.77
CA PHE A 237 -3.65 -7.58 -15.89
C PHE A 237 -2.72 -7.03 -16.96
N SER A 238 -1.41 -7.14 -16.73
CA SER A 238 -0.38 -6.80 -17.71
C SER A 238 0.57 -7.99 -17.97
N SER A 239 0.94 -8.19 -19.24
CA SER A 239 1.96 -9.16 -19.68
C SER A 239 1.68 -10.64 -19.34
N SER A 240 0.47 -11.14 -19.57
CA SER A 240 0.16 -12.58 -19.48
C SER A 240 0.28 -13.27 -20.84
N THR A 241 1.38 -13.98 -21.08
CA THR A 241 1.63 -14.74 -22.33
C THR A 241 0.58 -15.82 -22.59
N SER A 242 0.00 -16.40 -21.53
CA SER A 242 -1.02 -17.44 -21.61
C SER A 242 -2.36 -16.91 -22.15
N VAL A 243 -2.78 -15.73 -21.68
CA VAL A 243 -4.00 -15.04 -22.16
C VAL A 243 -3.93 -14.67 -23.64
N ALA A 244 -2.75 -14.32 -24.15
CA ALA A 244 -2.58 -14.00 -25.57
C ALA A 244 -2.80 -15.22 -26.48
N ASN A 245 -2.42 -16.42 -26.03
CA ASN A 245 -2.62 -17.65 -26.79
C ASN A 245 -4.09 -18.13 -26.75
N ASP A 246 -4.77 -17.91 -25.62
CA ASP A 246 -6.16 -18.30 -25.39
C ASP A 246 -7.17 -17.19 -25.70
N ALA A 247 -6.73 -16.16 -26.42
CA ALA A 247 -7.51 -14.99 -26.82
C ALA A 247 -8.90 -15.33 -27.37
N HIS A 248 -8.98 -16.34 -28.22
CA HIS A 248 -10.22 -16.82 -28.83
C HIS A 248 -11.23 -17.33 -27.79
N LEU A 249 -10.78 -18.07 -26.78
CA LEU A 249 -11.65 -18.56 -25.70
C LEU A 249 -12.16 -17.43 -24.81
N ILE A 250 -11.39 -16.35 -24.65
CA ILE A 250 -11.85 -15.15 -23.94
C ILE A 250 -12.97 -14.50 -24.75
N MET A 251 -12.79 -14.33 -26.05
CA MET A 251 -13.81 -13.77 -26.93
C MET A 251 -15.09 -14.63 -27.01
N ASP A 252 -14.98 -15.95 -26.81
CA ASP A 252 -16.13 -16.85 -26.78
C ASP A 252 -16.95 -16.74 -25.47
N ASN A 253 -16.29 -16.41 -24.34
CA ASN A 253 -16.93 -16.34 -23.02
C ASN A 253 -17.24 -14.90 -22.55
N PHE A 254 -16.63 -13.92 -23.19
CA PHE A 254 -16.77 -12.50 -22.87
C PHE A 254 -17.15 -11.71 -24.12
N ASN A 255 -18.16 -10.86 -23.99
CA ASN A 255 -18.45 -9.88 -25.02
C ASN A 255 -17.51 -8.70 -24.85
N LEU A 256 -16.81 -8.33 -25.92
CA LEU A 256 -16.04 -7.08 -25.96
C LEU A 256 -17.01 -5.93 -26.25
N GLU A 257 -17.33 -5.17 -25.21
CA GLU A 257 -18.11 -3.95 -25.29
C GLU A 257 -17.16 -2.75 -25.56
N ALA A 258 -17.65 -1.78 -26.34
CA ALA A 258 -16.95 -0.51 -26.45
C ALA A 258 -16.98 0.18 -25.08
N TRP A 259 -15.85 0.77 -24.69
CA TRP A 259 -15.79 1.54 -23.44
C TRP A 259 -16.74 2.74 -23.53
N ASP A 260 -17.70 2.80 -22.62
CA ASP A 260 -18.64 3.91 -22.46
C ASP A 260 -18.26 4.71 -21.21
N PRO A 261 -17.71 5.94 -21.31
CA PRO A 261 -17.30 6.71 -20.14
C PRO A 261 -18.46 7.11 -19.21
N GLU A 262 -19.73 7.06 -19.64
CA GLU A 262 -20.89 7.36 -18.78
C GLU A 262 -21.33 6.15 -17.93
N VAL A 263 -21.17 4.94 -18.48
CA VAL A 263 -21.60 3.67 -17.87
C VAL A 263 -20.42 2.91 -17.24
N ASP A 264 -19.26 2.99 -17.88
CA ASP A 264 -18.02 2.29 -17.58
C ASP A 264 -17.12 3.24 -16.82
N LYS A 265 -17.62 3.60 -15.66
CA LYS A 265 -16.91 4.40 -14.69
C LYS A 265 -15.75 3.59 -14.17
N ILE A 266 -14.59 3.90 -14.70
CA ILE A 266 -13.33 3.67 -14.04
C ILE A 266 -13.19 4.75 -12.94
N GLU A 267 -14.15 4.80 -12.01
CA GLU A 267 -14.07 5.63 -10.80
C GLU A 267 -13.18 4.88 -9.81
N TYR A 268 -11.90 4.90 -10.14
CA TYR A 268 -10.87 4.67 -9.18
C TYR A 268 -10.80 5.90 -8.28
N ASP A 269 -10.89 5.74 -6.95
CA ASP A 269 -10.40 6.84 -6.09
C ASP A 269 -8.97 7.16 -6.57
N GLU A 270 -8.56 8.43 -6.57
CA GLU A 270 -7.31 8.94 -7.15
C GLU A 270 -6.03 8.12 -6.84
N PRO A 271 -5.96 7.27 -5.79
CA PRO A 271 -4.98 6.20 -5.77
C PRO A 271 -5.08 5.24 -7.00
N VAL A 272 -6.16 4.49 -7.15
CA VAL A 272 -6.24 3.34 -8.07
C VAL A 272 -6.05 3.78 -9.54
N HIS A 273 -6.39 5.02 -9.89
CA HIS A 273 -6.25 5.57 -11.24
C HIS A 273 -4.79 5.67 -11.68
N ASP A 274 -3.93 6.20 -10.81
CA ASP A 274 -2.51 6.39 -11.14
C ASP A 274 -1.78 5.05 -11.26
N TYR A 275 -2.17 4.02 -10.49
CA TYR A 275 -1.65 2.66 -10.68
C TYR A 275 -2.00 2.12 -12.08
N CYS A 276 -3.21 2.41 -12.56
CA CYS A 276 -3.65 1.97 -13.88
C CYS A 276 -2.89 2.71 -14.99
N GLU A 277 -2.62 4.00 -14.84
CA GLU A 277 -1.82 4.76 -15.83
C GLU A 277 -0.41 4.20 -16.01
N GLU A 278 0.27 3.77 -14.94
CA GLU A 278 1.60 3.17 -15.07
C GLU A 278 1.58 1.76 -15.68
N LEU A 279 0.60 0.91 -15.31
CA LEU A 279 0.42 -0.41 -15.92
C LEU A 279 0.13 -0.31 -17.42
N LEU A 280 -0.57 0.76 -17.84
CA LEU A 280 -0.85 1.04 -19.25
C LEU A 280 0.41 1.35 -20.05
N TYR A 281 1.45 1.91 -19.40
CA TYR A 281 2.71 2.24 -20.05
C TYR A 281 3.55 0.99 -20.39
N PHE A 282 3.35 -0.13 -19.67
CA PHE A 282 4.17 -1.34 -19.79
C PHE A 282 3.65 -2.42 -20.77
N LEU A 283 2.44 -2.28 -21.30
CA LEU A 283 1.73 -3.29 -22.12
C LEU A 283 2.17 -3.38 -23.61
N TYR A 284 3.40 -2.97 -23.92
CA TYR A 284 3.86 -2.71 -25.30
C TYR A 284 3.98 -3.94 -26.22
N ASP A 285 4.01 -5.17 -25.67
CA ASP A 285 4.24 -6.42 -26.45
C ASP A 285 2.95 -7.18 -26.87
N ILE A 286 1.76 -6.77 -26.41
CA ILE A 286 0.48 -7.45 -26.74
C ILE A 286 -0.06 -7.05 -28.13
N LYS A 287 0.57 -6.06 -28.79
CA LYS A 287 0.17 -5.52 -30.11
C LYS A 287 0.00 -6.56 -31.23
N LYS A 288 0.58 -7.76 -31.09
CA LYS A 288 0.56 -8.76 -32.15
C LYS A 288 -0.73 -9.60 -32.22
N TYR A 289 -1.55 -9.62 -31.17
CA TYR A 289 -2.68 -10.58 -31.07
C TYR A 289 -4.06 -9.97 -30.79
N MET A 290 -4.16 -8.79 -30.17
CA MET A 290 -5.45 -8.15 -29.89
C MET A 290 -5.43 -6.68 -30.35
N LEU A 291 -6.27 -6.36 -31.33
CA LEU A 291 -6.27 -5.08 -32.06
C LEU A 291 -7.22 -4.02 -31.44
N ARG A 292 -7.80 -4.24 -30.25
CA ARG A 292 -8.82 -3.35 -29.67
C ARG A 292 -8.72 -3.25 -28.14
N SER A 293 -9.08 -2.10 -27.59
CA SER A 293 -9.33 -1.88 -26.15
C SER A 293 -10.85 -1.89 -25.93
N GLY A 294 -11.32 -2.32 -24.75
CA GLY A 294 -12.75 -2.34 -24.41
C GLY A 294 -13.03 -2.91 -23.02
N ILE A 295 -14.32 -3.12 -22.71
CA ILE A 295 -14.74 -3.84 -21.52
C ILE A 295 -15.11 -5.27 -21.92
N LEU A 296 -14.41 -6.25 -21.38
CA LEU A 296 -14.81 -7.64 -21.45
C LEU A 296 -15.92 -7.88 -20.42
N ARG A 297 -17.09 -8.28 -20.89
CA ARG A 297 -18.22 -8.62 -20.04
C ARG A 297 -18.49 -10.11 -20.08
N ARG A 298 -18.40 -10.79 -18.94
CA ARG A 298 -18.65 -12.23 -18.85
C ARG A 298 -20.11 -12.52 -19.10
N GLN A 299 -20.40 -13.48 -19.99
CA GLN A 299 -21.77 -13.82 -20.35
C GLN A 299 -22.55 -14.47 -19.19
N SER A 300 -21.89 -15.18 -18.29
CA SER A 300 -22.55 -15.97 -17.24
C SER A 300 -23.13 -15.13 -16.09
N ASP A 301 -22.43 -14.08 -15.68
CA ASP A 301 -22.76 -13.29 -14.49
C ASP A 301 -22.69 -11.77 -14.71
N GLY A 302 -22.28 -11.33 -15.90
CA GLY A 302 -22.14 -9.92 -16.23
C GLY A 302 -20.91 -9.24 -15.63
N SER A 303 -20.00 -9.98 -14.99
CA SER A 303 -18.75 -9.44 -14.43
C SER A 303 -17.93 -8.73 -15.51
N ARG A 304 -17.24 -7.67 -15.13
CA ARG A 304 -16.59 -6.75 -16.07
C ARG A 304 -15.07 -6.78 -15.87
N ALA A 305 -14.32 -6.77 -16.96
CA ALA A 305 -12.88 -6.69 -16.97
C ALA A 305 -12.46 -5.64 -17.99
N LEU A 306 -11.51 -4.77 -17.62
CA LEU A 306 -11.00 -3.75 -18.53
C LEU A 306 -9.88 -4.34 -19.37
N ASP A 307 -10.07 -4.37 -20.68
CA ASP A 307 -9.03 -4.68 -21.65
C ASP A 307 -8.50 -3.38 -22.26
N LYS A 308 -7.25 -3.03 -21.95
CA LYS A 308 -6.60 -1.85 -22.52
C LYS A 308 -5.37 -2.25 -23.32
N THR A 309 -5.46 -2.06 -24.63
CA THR A 309 -4.35 -2.10 -25.59
C THR A 309 -3.81 -0.67 -25.76
N GLY A 310 -2.63 -0.39 -25.21
CA GLY A 310 -2.04 0.95 -25.23
C GLY A 310 -1.70 1.44 -26.65
N SER A 311 -2.33 2.53 -27.08
CA SER A 311 -1.93 3.33 -28.23
C SER A 311 -1.28 4.64 -27.76
N TYR A 312 -0.05 4.91 -28.19
CA TYR A 312 0.42 6.28 -28.36
C TYR A 312 0.78 6.47 -29.83
N CYS A 313 0.07 7.40 -30.48
CA CYS A 313 0.53 8.07 -31.67
C CYS A 313 1.67 9.01 -31.26
N SER A 314 2.83 8.80 -31.87
CA SER A 314 3.95 9.74 -31.83
C SER A 314 3.55 11.03 -32.57
N SER A 315 3.60 12.15 -31.87
CA SER A 315 3.79 13.49 -32.45
C SER A 315 4.84 14.22 -31.65
#